data_AF-A0A522S2H8-F1
#
_entry.id   AF-A0A522S2H8-F1
#
_cell.length_a   1.000
_cell.length_b   1.000
_cell.length_c   1.000
_cell.angle_alpha   90.00
_cell.angle_beta   90.00
_cell.angle_gamma   90.00
#
_symmetry.space_group_name_H-M   'P 1'
#
loop_
_entity.id
_entity.type
_entity.pdbx_description
1 polymer ?
#
loop_
_entity_poly.entity_id
_entity_poly.type
_entity_poly.pdbx_seq_one_letter_code
_entity_poly.pdbx_strand_id
1 'polypeptide(L)'
;MITGGVIIVYGVHAKRVEHFGAIVTYGVNDMVLDTWGTVDRWIAHVPVVSYGPSGIGFVNFGTVDTFHAEAEIMTHGLGARGFNQYDSTVRSARFKSIETFGDGSIGIQVSKPVGTITVDEDVTTHGSIGNTLVKGANVMLPAEAFSVKPGGVVEKLGVGGSLVTHGAKVTTYAVEGGKVLAIDIRGKVLANGEGSDAVRVADKGSTPLTHVRARARAGKALREADGEITDRTGFTVV
;
A
#
# COMPACT_ATOMS: atom_id res chain seq x y z
N MET A 1 1.33 -14.63 -17.57
CA MET A 1 0.85 -13.54 -18.44
C MET A 1 0.48 -12.38 -17.51
N ILE A 2 0.96 -11.16 -17.76
CA ILE A 2 0.45 -9.97 -17.08
C ILE A 2 -0.69 -9.46 -17.96
N THR A 3 -1.85 -9.23 -17.36
CA THR A 3 -2.93 -8.52 -18.03
C THR A 3 -3.34 -7.31 -17.20
N GLY A 4 -3.97 -6.33 -17.80
CA GLY A 4 -4.36 -5.10 -17.11
C GLY A 4 -5.58 -4.47 -17.74
N GLY A 5 -6.30 -3.67 -16.97
CA GLY A 5 -7.43 -2.90 -17.47
C GLY A 5 -6.95 -1.76 -18.36
N VAL A 6 -6.00 -0.97 -17.86
CA VAL A 6 -5.34 0.10 -18.61
C VAL A 6 -3.83 0.01 -18.40
N ILE A 7 -3.09 -0.04 -19.51
CA ILE A 7 -1.62 -0.18 -19.50
C ILE A 7 -1.00 0.99 -20.25
N ILE A 8 -0.15 1.75 -19.58
CA ILE A 8 0.73 2.75 -20.22
C ILE A 8 2.06 2.08 -20.52
N VAL A 9 2.22 1.64 -21.77
CA VAL A 9 3.38 0.87 -22.21
C VAL A 9 4.67 1.70 -22.27
N TYR A 10 5.80 1.00 -22.31
CA TYR A 10 7.12 1.61 -22.44
C TYR A 10 7.20 2.54 -23.68
N GLY A 11 7.82 3.71 -23.50
CA GLY A 11 7.97 4.73 -24.54
C GLY A 11 6.77 5.69 -24.68
N VAL A 12 5.65 5.42 -24.00
CA VAL A 12 4.52 6.37 -23.96
C VAL A 12 4.78 7.44 -22.91
N HIS A 13 4.55 8.70 -23.29
CA HIS A 13 4.37 9.81 -22.36
C HIS A 13 2.94 10.34 -22.48
N ALA A 14 2.11 10.04 -21.49
CA ALA A 14 0.75 10.54 -21.41
C ALA A 14 0.70 11.78 -20.51
N LYS A 15 0.32 12.94 -21.07
CA LYS A 15 0.09 14.14 -20.27
C LYS A 15 -1.10 14.00 -19.32
N ARG A 16 -2.11 13.22 -19.73
CA ARG A 16 -3.34 13.03 -18.95
C ARG A 16 -4.00 11.70 -19.29
N VAL A 17 -4.39 10.96 -18.27
CA VAL A 17 -5.15 9.71 -18.35
C VAL A 17 -6.34 9.83 -17.39
N GLU A 18 -7.56 9.61 -17.88
CA GLU A 18 -8.76 9.70 -17.06
C GLU A 18 -9.73 8.56 -17.33
N HIS A 19 -10.42 8.14 -16.27
CA HIS A 19 -11.40 7.07 -16.33
C HIS A 19 -12.70 7.51 -15.68
N PHE A 20 -13.80 7.39 -16.42
CA PHE A 20 -15.15 7.75 -15.97
C PHE A 20 -16.05 6.52 -15.74
N GLY A 21 -15.64 5.33 -16.20
CA GLY A 21 -16.33 4.06 -16.01
C GLY A 21 -15.52 3.10 -15.14
N ALA A 22 -16.20 2.24 -14.38
CA ALA A 22 -15.54 1.29 -13.49
C ALA A 22 -14.57 0.40 -14.28
N ILE A 23 -13.37 0.19 -13.73
CA ILE A 23 -12.38 -0.72 -14.30
C ILE A 23 -12.31 -1.94 -13.40
N VAL A 24 -12.77 -3.08 -13.91
CA VAL A 24 -12.89 -4.33 -13.17
C VAL A 24 -12.11 -5.42 -13.88
N THR A 25 -11.24 -6.12 -13.15
CA THR A 25 -10.49 -7.27 -13.67
C THR A 25 -10.72 -8.54 -12.85
N TYR A 26 -10.45 -9.71 -13.43
CA TYR A 26 -10.76 -11.03 -12.84
C TYR A 26 -9.64 -12.06 -12.99
N GLY A 27 -8.64 -11.77 -13.83
CA GLY A 27 -7.55 -12.66 -14.17
C GLY A 27 -6.48 -12.74 -13.09
N VAL A 28 -5.73 -13.84 -13.13
CA VAL A 28 -4.59 -14.06 -12.24
C VAL A 28 -3.49 -13.05 -12.57
N ASN A 29 -2.98 -12.37 -11.54
CA ASN A 29 -1.90 -11.38 -11.65
C ASN A 29 -2.28 -10.21 -12.59
N ASP A 30 -3.53 -9.77 -12.47
CA ASP A 30 -4.02 -8.61 -13.19
C ASP A 30 -3.57 -7.30 -12.53
N MET A 31 -2.97 -6.43 -13.32
CA MET A 31 -2.57 -5.08 -12.94
C MET A 31 -3.65 -4.12 -13.47
N VAL A 32 -4.63 -3.76 -12.64
CA VAL A 32 -5.83 -3.03 -13.12
C VAL A 32 -5.42 -1.73 -13.82
N LEU A 33 -4.59 -0.93 -13.16
CA LEU A 33 -3.91 0.22 -13.72
C LEU A 33 -2.40 -0.01 -13.67
N ASP A 34 -1.77 -0.12 -14.83
CA ASP A 34 -0.36 -0.49 -14.97
C ASP A 34 0.44 0.59 -15.71
N THR A 35 1.49 1.10 -15.08
CA THR A 35 2.34 2.15 -15.66
C THR A 35 3.76 1.65 -15.89
N TRP A 36 4.17 1.55 -17.15
CA TRP A 36 5.55 1.33 -17.58
C TRP A 36 6.18 2.56 -18.24
N GLY A 37 5.36 3.45 -18.81
CA GLY A 37 5.78 4.72 -19.43
C GLY A 37 5.83 5.90 -18.46
N THR A 38 5.60 7.10 -18.97
CA THR A 38 5.53 8.35 -18.18
C THR A 38 4.12 8.92 -18.19
N VAL A 39 3.61 9.34 -17.03
CA VAL A 39 2.28 9.97 -16.91
C VAL A 39 2.37 11.23 -16.05
N ASP A 40 1.95 12.38 -16.58
CA ASP A 40 1.93 13.61 -15.78
C ASP A 40 0.72 13.61 -14.81
N ARG A 41 -0.44 13.19 -15.30
CA ARG A 41 -1.66 13.14 -14.49
C ARG A 41 -2.54 11.96 -14.82
N TRP A 42 -2.81 11.14 -13.82
CA TRP A 42 -3.73 10.01 -13.91
C TRP A 42 -4.85 10.19 -12.89
N ILE A 43 -6.10 10.22 -13.35
CA ILE A 43 -7.28 10.30 -12.48
C ILE A 43 -8.22 9.12 -12.72
N ALA A 44 -8.58 8.41 -11.65
CA ALA A 44 -9.67 7.46 -11.65
C ALA A 44 -10.86 8.08 -10.90
N HIS A 45 -11.90 8.48 -11.62
CA HIS A 45 -13.10 9.12 -11.03
C HIS A 45 -14.03 8.13 -10.35
N VAL A 46 -13.86 6.84 -10.63
CA VAL A 46 -14.78 5.76 -10.28
C VAL A 46 -13.98 4.55 -9.80
N PRO A 47 -14.62 3.57 -9.11
CA PRO A 47 -13.91 2.49 -8.46
C PRO A 47 -13.02 1.67 -9.40
N VAL A 48 -11.87 1.26 -8.86
CA VAL A 48 -10.90 0.36 -9.50
C VAL A 48 -10.95 -0.96 -8.73
N VAL A 49 -11.35 -2.04 -9.40
CA VAL A 49 -11.64 -3.30 -8.73
C VAL A 49 -10.89 -4.47 -9.37
N SER A 50 -10.27 -5.32 -8.55
CA SER A 50 -9.72 -6.60 -9.03
C SER A 50 -10.28 -7.76 -8.22
N TYR A 51 -10.74 -8.82 -8.89
CA TYR A 51 -11.18 -10.07 -8.25
C TYR A 51 -10.17 -11.22 -8.38
N GLY A 52 -9.11 -11.01 -9.15
CA GLY A 52 -8.14 -12.04 -9.45
C GLY A 52 -7.04 -12.17 -8.39
N PRO A 53 -6.55 -13.39 -8.12
CA PRO A 53 -5.44 -13.58 -7.19
C PRO A 53 -4.19 -12.82 -7.68
N SER A 54 -3.44 -12.27 -6.74
CA SER A 54 -2.27 -11.41 -6.98
C SER A 54 -2.59 -10.17 -7.84
N GLY A 55 -3.86 -9.79 -7.95
CA GLY A 55 -4.28 -8.58 -8.64
C GLY A 55 -3.82 -7.31 -7.93
N ILE A 56 -3.50 -6.26 -8.69
CA ILE A 56 -3.03 -4.97 -8.15
C ILE A 56 -3.92 -3.85 -8.70
N GLY A 57 -4.49 -3.02 -7.83
CA GLY A 57 -5.34 -1.90 -8.24
C GLY A 57 -4.58 -0.85 -9.04
N PHE A 58 -3.46 -0.38 -8.49
CA PHE A 58 -2.52 0.47 -9.22
C PHE A 58 -1.08 0.01 -8.99
N VAL A 59 -0.34 -0.19 -10.08
CA VAL A 59 1.08 -0.53 -10.04
C VAL A 59 1.89 0.40 -10.94
N ASN A 60 3.06 0.77 -10.46
CA ASN A 60 3.98 1.60 -11.22
C ASN A 60 5.39 1.00 -11.31
N PHE A 61 5.84 0.87 -12.56
CA PHE A 61 7.20 0.60 -13.01
C PHE A 61 7.83 1.81 -13.72
N GLY A 62 7.01 2.80 -14.11
CA GLY A 62 7.41 3.99 -14.83
C GLY A 62 7.50 5.24 -13.96
N THR A 63 7.28 6.41 -14.55
CA THR A 63 7.29 7.69 -13.84
C THR A 63 5.90 8.30 -13.84
N VAL A 64 5.36 8.56 -12.66
CA VAL A 64 4.06 9.23 -12.50
C VAL A 64 4.22 10.50 -11.69
N ASP A 65 3.83 11.63 -12.26
CA ASP A 65 3.88 12.90 -11.54
C ASP A 65 2.71 12.98 -10.55
N THR A 66 1.47 12.76 -11.00
CA THR A 66 0.30 12.69 -10.11
C THR A 66 -0.63 11.52 -10.45
N PHE A 67 -0.98 10.74 -9.43
CA PHE A 67 -2.06 9.75 -9.47
C PHE A 67 -3.14 10.14 -8.45
N HIS A 68 -4.42 10.12 -8.86
CA HIS A 68 -5.57 10.42 -8.01
C HIS A 68 -6.70 9.41 -8.23
N ALA A 69 -6.96 8.56 -7.25
CA ALA A 69 -8.18 7.76 -7.19
C ALA A 69 -9.23 8.49 -6.34
N GLU A 70 -10.23 9.07 -6.99
CA GLU A 70 -11.33 9.81 -6.35
C GLU A 70 -12.37 8.86 -5.74
N ALA A 71 -12.37 7.60 -6.18
CA ALA A 71 -13.14 6.52 -5.61
C ALA A 71 -12.21 5.45 -5.02
N GLU A 72 -12.82 4.47 -4.36
CA GLU A 72 -12.11 3.38 -3.70
C GLU A 72 -11.35 2.47 -4.69
N ILE A 73 -10.19 1.98 -4.23
CA ILE A 73 -9.50 0.86 -4.85
C ILE A 73 -9.79 -0.38 -4.02
N MET A 74 -10.40 -1.39 -4.66
CA MET A 74 -10.71 -2.66 -4.01
C MET A 74 -10.00 -3.81 -4.72
N THR A 75 -9.23 -4.61 -4.00
CA THR A 75 -8.64 -5.81 -4.59
C THR A 75 -8.91 -7.05 -3.76
N HIS A 76 -9.27 -8.13 -4.43
CA HIS A 76 -9.61 -9.41 -3.84
C HIS A 76 -8.67 -10.50 -4.36
N GLY A 77 -8.45 -11.52 -3.53
CA GLY A 77 -7.67 -12.69 -3.87
C GLY A 77 -6.34 -12.74 -3.13
N LEU A 78 -5.76 -13.94 -3.10
CA LEU A 78 -4.49 -14.21 -2.42
C LEU A 78 -3.38 -13.30 -2.96
N GLY A 79 -2.69 -12.61 -2.06
CA GLY A 79 -1.58 -11.73 -2.41
C GLY A 79 -1.96 -10.46 -3.18
N ALA A 80 -3.26 -10.09 -3.23
CA ALA A 80 -3.74 -8.91 -3.94
C ALA A 80 -3.21 -7.61 -3.30
N ARG A 81 -3.10 -6.53 -4.07
CA ARG A 81 -2.59 -5.24 -3.58
C ARG A 81 -3.43 -4.06 -4.01
N GLY A 82 -3.56 -3.04 -3.18
CA GLY A 82 -4.24 -1.81 -3.56
C GLY A 82 -3.35 -0.94 -4.44
N PHE A 83 -2.20 -0.54 -3.88
CA PHE A 83 -1.16 0.24 -4.55
C PHE A 83 0.20 -0.45 -4.41
N ASN A 84 0.99 -0.41 -5.47
CA ASN A 84 2.32 -0.99 -5.46
C ASN A 84 3.34 -0.19 -6.28
N GLN A 85 4.40 0.30 -5.63
CA GLN A 85 5.51 1.00 -6.27
C GLN A 85 6.71 0.05 -6.45
N TYR A 86 7.02 -0.32 -7.70
CA TYR A 86 8.03 -1.32 -8.04
C TYR A 86 9.29 -0.76 -8.71
N ASP A 87 9.16 0.25 -9.56
CA ASP A 87 10.32 0.88 -10.23
C ASP A 87 10.12 2.38 -10.49
N SER A 88 11.24 3.07 -10.70
CA SER A 88 11.28 4.53 -10.89
C SER A 88 10.56 5.26 -9.73
N THR A 89 9.58 6.14 -9.98
CA THR A 89 8.97 6.97 -8.93
C THR A 89 7.53 7.41 -9.23
N VAL A 90 6.78 7.65 -8.15
CA VAL A 90 5.55 8.43 -8.16
C VAL A 90 5.76 9.68 -7.31
N ARG A 91 5.60 10.89 -7.85
CA ARG A 91 5.78 12.12 -7.05
C ARG A 91 4.62 12.32 -6.08
N SER A 92 3.38 12.12 -6.51
CA SER A 92 2.21 12.21 -5.64
C SER A 92 1.15 11.17 -6.00
N ALA A 93 0.74 10.38 -5.02
CA ALA A 93 -0.38 9.44 -5.12
C ALA A 93 -1.43 9.79 -4.07
N ARG A 94 -2.66 10.04 -4.50
CA ARG A 94 -3.80 10.30 -3.62
C ARG A 94 -4.91 9.30 -3.86
N PHE A 95 -5.49 8.79 -2.79
CA PHE A 95 -6.55 7.79 -2.80
C PHE A 95 -7.68 8.27 -1.90
N LYS A 96 -8.92 8.02 -2.29
CA LYS A 96 -10.06 8.11 -1.37
C LYS A 96 -9.88 7.10 -0.23
N SER A 97 -9.89 5.81 -0.58
CA SER A 97 -9.70 4.68 0.33
C SER A 97 -9.10 3.49 -0.44
N ILE A 98 -8.49 2.57 0.30
CA ILE A 98 -8.00 1.30 -0.25
C ILE A 98 -8.50 0.17 0.63
N GLU A 99 -9.11 -0.85 0.02
CA GLU A 99 -9.50 -2.06 0.71
C GLU A 99 -8.99 -3.31 0.00
N THR A 100 -8.32 -4.21 0.72
CA THR A 100 -7.79 -5.45 0.15
C THR A 100 -8.28 -6.68 0.91
N PHE A 101 -8.56 -7.75 0.17
CA PHE A 101 -9.10 -9.00 0.69
C PHE A 101 -8.29 -10.20 0.21
N GLY A 102 -7.88 -11.06 1.13
CA GLY A 102 -7.18 -12.30 0.86
C GLY A 102 -5.90 -12.42 1.66
N ASP A 103 -5.48 -13.65 1.95
CA ASP A 103 -4.25 -13.89 2.67
C ASP A 103 -3.04 -13.36 1.88
N GLY A 104 -2.11 -12.71 2.56
CA GLY A 104 -0.96 -12.02 1.97
C GLY A 104 -1.30 -10.74 1.20
N SER A 105 -2.55 -10.26 1.25
CA SER A 105 -2.94 -9.03 0.57
C SER A 105 -2.36 -7.77 1.23
N ILE A 106 -2.03 -6.74 0.45
CA ILE A 106 -1.37 -5.54 0.97
C ILE A 106 -2.04 -4.27 0.43
N GLY A 107 -2.53 -3.40 1.32
CA GLY A 107 -3.13 -2.12 0.92
C GLY A 107 -2.18 -1.28 0.09
N ILE A 108 -1.03 -0.93 0.67
CA ILE A 108 0.02 -0.13 0.02
C ILE A 108 1.37 -0.80 0.22
N GLN A 109 2.07 -1.15 -0.86
CA GLN A 109 3.46 -1.61 -0.80
C GLN A 109 4.41 -0.70 -1.59
N VAL A 110 5.51 -0.31 -0.96
CA VAL A 110 6.52 0.58 -1.54
C VAL A 110 7.89 -0.08 -1.48
N SER A 111 8.51 -0.31 -2.64
CA SER A 111 9.86 -0.87 -2.77
C SER A 111 10.85 0.05 -3.50
N LYS A 112 10.37 1.22 -3.92
CA LYS A 112 11.14 2.29 -4.58
C LYS A 112 10.65 3.66 -4.10
N PRO A 113 11.38 4.76 -4.37
CA PRO A 113 10.98 6.08 -3.92
C PRO A 113 9.57 6.48 -4.38
N VAL A 114 8.84 7.11 -3.46
CA VAL A 114 7.57 7.81 -3.67
C VAL A 114 7.68 9.13 -2.93
N GLY A 115 7.18 10.21 -3.52
CA GLY A 115 7.07 11.49 -2.82
C GLY A 115 5.98 11.41 -1.75
N THR A 116 4.81 11.96 -2.04
CA THR A 116 3.69 11.97 -1.09
C THR A 116 2.64 10.91 -1.42
N ILE A 117 2.28 10.10 -0.42
CA ILE A 117 1.09 9.25 -0.43
C ILE A 117 0.05 9.89 0.49
N THR A 118 -1.15 10.14 -0.03
CA THR A 118 -2.30 10.64 0.75
C THR A 118 -3.48 9.69 0.60
N VAL A 119 -4.04 9.25 1.71
CA VAL A 119 -5.31 8.53 1.74
C VAL A 119 -6.31 9.39 2.50
N ASP A 120 -7.43 9.75 1.88
CA ASP A 120 -8.40 10.66 2.49
C ASP A 120 -9.17 9.99 3.63
N GLU A 121 -9.47 8.70 3.48
CA GLU A 121 -10.18 7.86 4.44
C GLU A 121 -9.23 6.77 4.98
N ASP A 122 -9.64 5.50 4.94
CA ASP A 122 -8.92 4.37 5.52
C ASP A 122 -8.13 3.56 4.49
N VAL A 123 -7.11 2.84 4.98
CA VAL A 123 -6.54 1.67 4.30
C VAL A 123 -6.84 0.44 5.15
N THR A 124 -7.65 -0.46 4.61
CA THR A 124 -8.10 -1.66 5.32
C THR A 124 -7.68 -2.92 4.59
N THR A 125 -7.08 -3.85 5.33
CA THR A 125 -6.62 -5.13 4.78
C THR A 125 -7.22 -6.30 5.55
N HIS A 126 -7.86 -7.20 4.82
CA HIS A 126 -8.43 -8.46 5.33
C HIS A 126 -7.62 -9.63 4.81
N GLY A 127 -7.21 -10.52 5.70
CA GLY A 127 -6.41 -11.69 5.37
C GLY A 127 -5.27 -11.89 6.35
N SER A 128 -4.80 -13.12 6.45
CA SER A 128 -3.68 -13.53 7.29
C SER A 128 -2.41 -13.69 6.41
N ILE A 129 -1.53 -14.61 6.78
CA ILE A 129 -0.35 -14.94 5.99
C ILE A 129 -0.77 -15.82 4.80
N GLY A 130 -0.37 -15.45 3.59
CA GLY A 130 -0.79 -16.15 2.37
C GLY A 130 0.29 -16.18 1.30
N ASN A 131 0.12 -17.11 0.36
CA ASN A 131 0.98 -17.20 -0.81
C ASN A 131 0.72 -16.03 -1.76
N THR A 132 1.79 -15.33 -2.15
CA THR A 132 1.76 -14.15 -3.01
C THR A 132 2.76 -14.31 -4.14
N LEU A 133 2.37 -13.90 -5.35
CA LEU A 133 3.28 -13.84 -6.49
C LEU A 133 4.07 -12.52 -6.47
N VAL A 134 5.38 -12.59 -6.25
CA VAL A 134 6.28 -11.44 -6.30
C VAL A 134 7.29 -11.66 -7.41
N LYS A 135 7.23 -10.83 -8.46
CA LYS A 135 8.15 -10.88 -9.61
C LYS A 135 8.31 -12.30 -10.20
N GLY A 136 7.23 -13.08 -10.24
CA GLY A 136 7.22 -14.44 -10.80
C GLY A 136 7.55 -15.57 -9.81
N ALA A 137 7.83 -15.27 -8.54
CA ALA A 137 8.07 -16.27 -7.50
C ALA A 137 6.98 -16.27 -6.42
N ASN A 138 6.58 -17.47 -5.98
CA ASN A 138 5.63 -17.65 -4.88
C ASN A 138 6.34 -17.49 -3.54
N VAL A 139 5.85 -16.58 -2.71
CA VAL A 139 6.37 -16.29 -1.37
C VAL A 139 5.23 -16.15 -0.37
N MET A 140 5.45 -16.59 0.87
CA MET A 140 4.50 -16.36 1.95
C MET A 140 4.68 -14.94 2.49
N LEU A 141 3.65 -14.11 2.37
CA LEU A 141 3.64 -12.75 2.91
C LEU A 141 2.49 -12.59 3.90
N PRO A 142 2.69 -11.82 4.99
CA PRO A 142 1.59 -11.38 5.84
C PRO A 142 0.74 -10.36 5.08
N ALA A 143 -0.55 -10.29 5.41
CA ALA A 143 -1.38 -9.20 4.93
C ALA A 143 -1.08 -7.90 5.69
N GLU A 144 -0.90 -6.78 5.00
CA GLU A 144 -0.46 -5.51 5.61
C GLU A 144 -1.33 -4.35 5.10
N ALA A 145 -1.60 -3.33 5.92
CA ALA A 145 -2.27 -2.12 5.41
C ALA A 145 -1.26 -1.22 4.68
N PHE A 146 -0.08 -1.04 5.28
CA PHE A 146 1.01 -0.24 4.72
C PHE A 146 2.35 -0.92 4.94
N SER A 147 3.12 -1.03 3.87
CA SER A 147 4.37 -1.79 3.81
C SER A 147 5.45 -1.03 3.04
N VAL A 148 6.59 -0.79 3.67
CA VAL A 148 7.79 -0.27 3.00
C VAL A 148 8.89 -1.31 3.08
N LYS A 149 9.35 -1.76 1.91
CA LYS A 149 10.38 -2.79 1.75
C LYS A 149 11.74 -2.16 1.38
N PRO A 150 12.85 -2.93 1.34
CA PRO A 150 14.17 -2.38 1.01
C PRO A 150 14.18 -1.63 -0.32
N GLY A 151 14.80 -0.44 -0.33
CA GLY A 151 14.81 0.48 -1.47
C GLY A 151 13.59 1.42 -1.54
N GLY A 152 12.53 1.12 -0.78
CA GLY A 152 11.37 2.00 -0.62
C GLY A 152 11.69 3.21 0.24
N VAL A 153 11.32 4.39 -0.25
CA VAL A 153 11.38 5.65 0.51
C VAL A 153 10.07 6.37 0.26
N VAL A 154 9.36 6.72 1.33
CA VAL A 154 8.16 7.56 1.27
C VAL A 154 8.51 8.90 1.90
N GLU A 155 8.51 9.98 1.13
CA GLU A 155 8.80 11.31 1.66
C GLU A 155 7.72 11.74 2.68
N LYS A 156 6.45 11.50 2.36
CA LYS A 156 5.34 11.76 3.28
C LYS A 156 4.21 10.76 3.13
N LEU A 157 3.77 10.18 4.24
CA LEU A 157 2.51 9.45 4.34
C LEU A 157 1.47 10.29 5.10
N GLY A 158 0.36 10.61 4.44
CA GLY A 158 -0.82 11.21 5.06
C GLY A 158 -2.02 10.27 5.01
N VAL A 159 -2.70 10.05 6.12
CA VAL A 159 -3.92 9.23 6.20
C VAL A 159 -4.96 9.99 7.01
N GLY A 160 -6.08 10.35 6.36
CA GLY A 160 -7.18 11.06 7.00
C GLY A 160 -8.00 10.17 7.94
N GLY A 161 -8.08 8.88 7.65
CA GLY A 161 -8.63 7.84 8.51
C GLY A 161 -7.53 7.02 9.21
N SER A 162 -7.77 5.71 9.28
CA SER A 162 -6.97 4.70 9.98
C SER A 162 -6.29 3.75 8.99
N LEU A 163 -5.20 3.15 9.47
CA LEU A 163 -4.65 1.93 8.87
C LEU A 163 -5.18 0.75 9.67
N VAL A 164 -5.75 -0.25 9.02
CA VAL A 164 -6.45 -1.36 9.69
C VAL A 164 -6.10 -2.71 9.08
N THR A 165 -5.76 -3.68 9.93
CA THR A 165 -5.67 -5.10 9.55
C THR A 165 -6.57 -5.98 10.40
N HIS A 166 -7.13 -7.03 9.79
CA HIS A 166 -8.06 -7.96 10.45
C HIS A 166 -7.55 -9.39 10.63
N GLY A 167 -6.63 -9.89 9.80
CA GLY A 167 -6.17 -11.27 9.91
C GLY A 167 -5.16 -11.52 11.04
N ALA A 168 -4.89 -12.78 11.31
CA ALA A 168 -4.05 -13.19 12.43
C ALA A 168 -2.55 -13.20 12.08
N LYS A 169 -1.70 -12.91 13.07
CA LYS A 169 -0.24 -12.89 12.98
C LYS A 169 0.28 -11.97 11.87
N VAL A 170 -0.37 -10.83 11.68
CA VAL A 170 0.03 -9.83 10.67
C VAL A 170 0.48 -8.51 11.30
N THR A 171 0.93 -7.58 10.47
CA THR A 171 1.30 -6.22 10.90
C THR A 171 0.47 -5.19 10.13
N THR A 172 -0.03 -4.15 10.80
CA THR A 172 -0.79 -3.09 10.12
C THR A 172 0.12 -2.12 9.36
N TYR A 173 1.09 -1.53 10.05
CA TYR A 173 2.10 -0.62 9.51
C TYR A 173 3.49 -1.24 9.65
N ALA A 174 4.09 -1.64 8.52
CA ALA A 174 5.37 -2.33 8.47
C ALA A 174 6.41 -1.51 7.69
N VAL A 175 7.52 -1.18 8.33
CA VAL A 175 8.69 -0.55 7.69
C VAL A 175 9.88 -1.48 7.88
N GLU A 176 10.19 -2.25 6.84
CA GLU A 176 11.18 -3.33 6.84
C GLU A 176 12.27 -3.03 5.81
N GLY A 177 13.39 -2.46 6.28
CA GLY A 177 14.52 -2.02 5.43
C GLY A 177 14.26 -0.83 4.49
N GLY A 178 13.04 -0.29 4.51
CA GLY A 178 12.66 0.95 3.82
C GLY A 178 12.64 2.17 4.75
N LYS A 179 12.22 3.32 4.22
CA LYS A 179 12.16 4.58 4.99
C LYS A 179 10.85 5.33 4.78
N VAL A 180 10.33 5.92 5.86
CA VAL A 180 9.28 6.95 5.82
C VAL A 180 9.86 8.20 6.48
N LEU A 181 9.81 9.34 5.79
CA LEU A 181 10.47 10.56 6.27
C LEU A 181 9.52 11.46 7.08
N ALA A 182 8.24 11.46 6.73
CA ALA A 182 7.20 12.20 7.45
C ALA A 182 5.88 11.41 7.47
N ILE A 183 5.14 11.55 8.58
CA ILE A 183 3.86 10.88 8.79
C ILE A 183 2.82 11.84 9.37
N ASP A 184 1.57 11.71 8.91
CA ASP A 184 0.39 12.37 9.46
C ASP A 184 -0.79 11.39 9.35
N ILE A 185 -1.01 10.57 10.39
CA ILE A 185 -2.16 9.66 10.49
C ILE A 185 -3.15 10.27 11.47
N ARG A 186 -4.27 10.77 10.96
CA ARG A 186 -5.32 11.41 11.77
C ARG A 186 -6.15 10.39 12.56
N GLY A 187 -6.35 9.19 12.03
CA GLY A 187 -7.05 8.10 12.70
C GLY A 187 -6.15 7.33 13.66
N LYS A 188 -6.10 6.01 13.51
CA LYS A 188 -5.29 5.10 14.31
C LYS A 188 -4.61 4.04 13.44
N VAL A 189 -3.56 3.42 13.95
CA VAL A 189 -2.98 2.19 13.40
C VAL A 189 -3.54 1.01 14.21
N LEU A 190 -4.36 0.18 13.59
CA LEU A 190 -5.16 -0.84 14.27
C LEU A 190 -4.86 -2.27 13.77
N ALA A 191 -4.32 -3.10 14.65
CA ALA A 191 -4.19 -4.53 14.44
C ALA A 191 -5.29 -5.29 15.21
N ASN A 192 -6.32 -5.74 14.50
CA ASN A 192 -7.50 -6.35 15.11
C ASN A 192 -7.40 -7.88 15.24
N GLY A 193 -6.51 -8.53 14.49
CA GLY A 193 -6.35 -9.97 14.50
C GLY A 193 -5.49 -10.49 15.66
N GLU A 194 -5.61 -11.79 15.93
CA GLU A 194 -4.85 -12.47 16.97
C GLU A 194 -3.34 -12.41 16.71
N GLY A 195 -2.52 -12.18 17.73
CA GLY A 195 -1.06 -12.16 17.60
C GLY A 195 -0.50 -11.14 16.59
N SER A 196 -1.30 -10.12 16.24
CA SER A 196 -0.95 -9.13 15.22
C SER A 196 -0.43 -7.85 15.86
N ASP A 197 0.59 -7.25 15.25
CA ASP A 197 1.20 -6.02 15.73
C ASP A 197 0.67 -4.81 14.95
N ALA A 198 0.48 -3.67 15.61
CA ALA A 198 -0.01 -2.47 14.93
C ALA A 198 1.12 -1.81 14.11
N VAL A 199 2.26 -1.57 14.76
CA VAL A 199 3.44 -0.98 14.12
C VAL A 199 4.62 -1.93 14.27
N ARG A 200 5.31 -2.21 13.16
CA ARG A 200 6.60 -2.91 13.15
C ARG A 200 7.63 -2.12 12.36
N VAL A 201 8.80 -1.91 12.98
CA VAL A 201 9.96 -1.33 12.31
C VAL A 201 11.12 -2.32 12.45
N ALA A 202 11.63 -2.81 11.32
CA ALA A 202 12.61 -3.89 11.30
C ALA A 202 13.59 -3.78 10.15
N ASP A 203 14.61 -4.65 10.15
CA ASP A 203 15.58 -4.83 9.06
C ASP A 203 16.26 -3.52 8.63
N LYS A 204 16.62 -2.67 9.60
CA LYS A 204 17.18 -1.32 9.42
C LYS A 204 16.24 -0.33 8.73
N GLY A 205 14.94 -0.63 8.75
CA GLY A 205 13.90 0.31 8.34
C GLY A 205 13.82 1.50 9.29
N SER A 206 13.37 2.65 8.80
CA SER A 206 13.23 3.85 9.63
C SER A 206 11.96 4.66 9.36
N THR A 207 11.38 5.20 10.43
CA THR A 207 10.13 5.97 10.35
C THR A 207 9.97 6.88 11.56
N PRO A 208 9.41 8.09 11.42
CA PRO A 208 8.81 8.78 12.55
C PRO A 208 7.50 8.09 12.93
N LEU A 209 7.08 8.27 14.19
CA LEU A 209 5.78 7.94 14.72
C LEU A 209 5.15 9.16 15.42
N THR A 210 5.44 10.34 14.89
CA THR A 210 4.96 11.62 15.41
C THR A 210 3.42 11.64 15.47
N HIS A 211 2.86 11.82 16.65
CA HIS A 211 1.42 11.82 16.94
C HIS A 211 0.65 10.56 16.52
N VAL A 212 1.34 9.45 16.26
CA VAL A 212 0.69 8.18 15.86
C VAL A 212 0.03 7.52 17.07
N ARG A 213 -1.23 7.10 16.87
CA ARG A 213 -2.01 6.34 17.87
C ARG A 213 -2.14 4.90 17.42
N ALA A 214 -1.59 3.96 18.17
CA ALA A 214 -1.52 2.56 17.77
C ALA A 214 -2.22 1.64 18.78
N ARG A 215 -2.95 0.65 18.28
CA ARG A 215 -3.60 -0.39 19.09
C ARG A 215 -3.44 -1.75 18.44
N ALA A 216 -3.03 -2.73 19.22
CA ALA A 216 -3.09 -4.14 18.86
C ALA A 216 -4.00 -4.88 19.82
N ARG A 217 -4.94 -5.69 19.29
CA ARG A 217 -5.89 -6.45 20.14
C ARG A 217 -5.20 -7.53 20.97
N ALA A 218 -4.27 -8.26 20.36
CA ALA A 218 -3.63 -9.44 20.94
C ALA A 218 -2.14 -9.58 20.58
N GLY A 219 -1.54 -8.53 20.02
CA GLY A 219 -0.09 -8.41 19.81
C GLY A 219 0.43 -7.13 20.44
N LYS A 220 1.46 -6.52 19.84
CA LYS A 220 2.07 -5.28 20.32
C LYS A 220 1.60 -4.08 19.52
N ALA A 221 1.32 -2.97 20.20
CA ALA A 221 1.08 -1.70 19.52
C ALA A 221 2.33 -1.20 18.76
N LEU A 222 3.52 -1.56 19.25
CA LEU A 222 4.79 -1.25 18.61
C LEU A 222 5.78 -2.41 18.82
N ARG A 223 6.38 -2.88 17.73
CA ARG A 223 7.51 -3.81 17.73
C ARG A 223 8.68 -3.25 16.94
N GLU A 224 9.76 -2.95 17.64
CA GLU A 224 11.05 -2.59 17.03
C GLU A 224 11.94 -3.83 17.01
N ALA A 225 12.42 -4.20 15.83
CA ALA A 225 13.24 -5.39 15.62
C ALA A 225 14.38 -5.08 14.66
N ASP A 226 15.41 -4.38 15.15
CA ASP A 226 16.50 -3.81 14.35
C ASP A 226 16.07 -2.66 13.42
N GLY A 227 15.03 -1.92 13.81
CA GLY A 227 14.55 -0.72 13.12
C GLY A 227 14.79 0.56 13.91
N GLU A 228 14.69 1.71 13.25
CA GLU A 228 14.88 3.03 13.86
C GLU A 228 13.56 3.83 13.87
N ILE A 229 13.18 4.33 15.05
CA ILE A 229 12.11 5.32 15.15
C ILE A 229 12.74 6.70 15.30
N THR A 230 12.65 7.49 14.24
CA THR A 230 13.37 8.78 14.12
C THR A 230 12.74 9.89 14.96
N ASP A 231 11.45 9.78 15.24
CA ASP A 231 10.71 10.65 16.15
C ASP A 231 9.56 9.88 16.81
N ARG A 232 9.44 9.97 18.14
CA ARG A 232 8.36 9.34 18.93
C ARG A 232 7.40 10.36 19.56
N THR A 233 7.55 11.64 19.25
CA THR A 233 6.80 12.70 19.89
C THR A 233 5.30 12.48 19.73
N GLY A 234 4.57 12.38 20.84
CA GLY A 234 3.13 12.17 20.82
C GLY A 234 2.67 10.78 20.37
N PHE A 235 3.56 9.81 20.22
CA PHE A 235 3.15 8.41 20.01
C PHE A 235 2.36 7.91 21.23
N THR A 236 1.21 7.28 20.99
CA THR A 236 0.37 6.74 22.07
C THR A 236 -0.14 5.33 21.77
N VAL A 237 -0.16 4.50 22.81
CA VAL A 237 -0.83 3.20 22.80
C VAL A 237 -2.25 3.40 23.31
N VAL A 238 -3.24 3.00 22.51
CA VAL A 238 -4.68 3.24 22.76
C VAL A 238 -5.52 1.97 22.76
#